data_AF-A0A3D5VEA0-F1
#
_entry.id   AF-A0A3D5VEA0-F1
#
_cell.length_a   1.000
_cell.length_b   1.000
_cell.length_c   1.000
_cell.angle_alpha   90.00
_cell.angle_beta   90.00
_cell.angle_gamma   90.00
#
_symmetry.space_group_name_H-M   'P 1'
#
loop_
_entity.id
_entity.type
_entity.pdbx_description
1 polymer ?
#
loop_
_entity_poly.entity_id
_entity_poly.type
_entity_poly.pdbx_seq_one_letter_code
_entity_poly.pdbx_strand_id
1 'polypeptide(L)'
;RVIHYASRGAMDIEGLGPAVVDAFFRAGLIENAADLYSLKPEDIEELERMGKKSAANLVAAIDKSKSQPLEHLLFGLGIRFVGA
;
A
#
# COMPACT_ATOMS: atom_id res chain seq x y z
N ARG A 1 4.13 -8.02 5.95
CA ARG A 1 2.66 -8.16 5.80
C ARG A 1 2.10 -7.11 4.85
N VAL A 2 2.44 -5.82 5.01
CA VAL A 2 2.03 -4.75 4.07
C VAL A 2 2.46 -5.04 2.62
N ILE A 3 3.67 -5.55 2.39
CA ILE A 3 4.13 -5.95 1.04
C ILE A 3 3.23 -7.03 0.42
N HIS A 4 2.78 -8.00 1.21
CA HIS A 4 1.85 -9.04 0.75
C HIS A 4 0.48 -8.45 0.41
N TYR A 5 -0.03 -7.59 1.29
CA TYR A 5 -1.28 -6.86 1.09
C TYR A 5 -1.27 -6.05 -0.22
N ALA A 6 -0.17 -5.36 -0.51
CA ALA A 6 0.01 -4.53 -1.70
C ALA A 6 0.24 -5.33 -3.01
N SER A 7 0.51 -6.63 -2.91
CA SER A 7 0.90 -7.44 -4.07
C SER A 7 -0.21 -7.56 -5.13
N ARG A 8 0.18 -7.89 -6.36
CA ARG A 8 -0.75 -8.06 -7.50
C ARG A 8 -1.84 -9.11 -7.25
N GLY A 9 -1.53 -10.17 -6.49
CA GLY A 9 -2.50 -11.21 -6.15
C GLY A 9 -3.41 -10.84 -4.98
N ALA A 10 -3.15 -9.72 -4.32
CA ALA A 10 -3.92 -9.19 -3.21
C ALA A 10 -4.58 -7.87 -3.65
N MET A 11 -4.26 -6.76 -2.99
CA MET A 11 -4.92 -5.49 -3.23
C MET A 11 -4.42 -4.73 -4.48
N ASP A 12 -3.40 -5.27 -5.16
CA ASP A 12 -2.85 -4.76 -6.42
C ASP A 12 -2.53 -3.25 -6.39
N ILE A 13 -1.75 -2.86 -5.38
CA ILE A 13 -1.37 -1.45 -5.18
C ILE A 13 -0.08 -1.18 -5.95
N GLU A 14 -0.24 -0.72 -7.19
CA GLU A 14 0.87 -0.31 -8.05
C GLU A 14 1.71 0.80 -7.39
N GLY A 15 3.03 0.68 -7.47
CA GLY A 15 3.96 1.64 -6.88
C GLY A 15 4.29 1.39 -5.40
N LEU A 16 3.54 0.54 -4.69
CA LEU A 16 3.80 0.20 -3.28
C LEU A 16 4.74 -1.02 -3.14
N GLY A 17 5.94 -0.90 -3.71
CA GLY A 17 6.98 -1.93 -3.64
C GLY A 17 7.73 -1.97 -2.29
N PRO A 18 8.59 -2.99 -2.06
CA PRO A 18 9.30 -3.17 -0.80
C PRO A 18 10.10 -1.93 -0.33
N ALA A 19 10.74 -1.21 -1.25
CA ALA A 19 11.51 0.00 -0.93
C ALA A 19 10.61 1.16 -0.44
N VAL A 20 9.42 1.30 -1.02
CA VAL A 20 8.46 2.34 -0.63
C VAL A 20 7.83 2.00 0.71
N VAL A 21 7.47 0.74 0.91
CA VAL A 21 6.97 0.24 2.20
C VAL A 21 8.03 0.47 3.30
N ASP A 22 9.29 0.12 3.07
CA ASP A 22 10.38 0.38 4.02
C ASP A 22 10.55 1.88 4.33
N ALA A 23 10.46 2.74 3.32
CA ALA A 23 10.50 4.19 3.51
C ALA A 23 9.34 4.69 4.39
N PHE A 24 8.13 4.18 4.19
CA PHE A 24 6.95 4.59 4.98
C PHE A 24 7.09 4.16 6.43
N PHE A 25 7.60 2.95 6.69
CA PHE A 25 7.88 2.48 8.05
C PHE A 25 8.98 3.32 8.72
N ARG A 26 10.08 3.62 8.02
CA ARG A 26 11.18 4.44 8.58
C ARG A 26 10.75 5.87 8.87
N ALA A 27 9.85 6.41 8.07
CA ALA A 27 9.27 7.74 8.26
C ALA A 27 8.14 7.76 9.31
N GLY A 28 7.73 6.61 9.83
CA GLY A 28 6.62 6.51 10.80
C GLY A 28 5.24 6.83 10.20
N LEU A 29 5.11 6.77 8.87
CA LEU A 29 3.85 7.05 8.17
C LEU A 29 2.86 5.89 8.27
N ILE A 30 3.35 4.66 8.42
CA ILE A 30 2.53 3.46 8.55
C ILE A 30 3.11 2.50 9.60
N GLU A 31 2.23 1.76 10.25
CA GLU A 31 2.53 0.59 11.08
C GLU A 31 1.89 -0.68 10.52
N ASN A 32 0.77 -0.53 9.82
CA ASN A 32 -0.04 -1.61 9.30
C ASN A 32 -0.67 -1.24 7.93
N ALA A 33 -1.43 -2.17 7.35
CA ALA A 33 -2.02 -1.97 6.02
C ALA A 33 -3.21 -0.99 6.01
N ALA A 34 -3.90 -0.79 7.14
CA ALA A 34 -5.02 0.14 7.22
C ALA A 34 -4.54 1.61 7.13
N ASP A 35 -3.35 1.89 7.66
CA ASP A 35 -2.78 3.24 7.68
C ASP A 35 -2.56 3.79 6.26
N LEU A 36 -2.33 2.90 5.27
CA LEU A 36 -2.22 3.26 3.85
C LEU A 36 -3.39 4.12 3.37
N TYR A 37 -4.60 3.84 3.87
CA TYR A 37 -5.83 4.52 3.45
C TYR A 37 -6.03 5.88 4.10
N SER A 38 -5.16 6.28 5.02
CA SER A 38 -5.14 7.61 5.65
C SER A 38 -4.04 8.51 5.08
N LEU A 39 -3.12 7.97 4.27
CA LEU A 39 -2.02 8.73 3.66
C LEU A 39 -2.56 9.76 2.67
N LYS A 40 -1.97 10.95 2.69
CA LYS A 40 -2.20 11.98 1.69
C LYS A 40 -0.98 12.14 0.79
N PRO A 41 -1.14 12.67 -0.43
CA PRO A 41 -0.01 12.88 -1.33
C PRO A 41 1.10 13.71 -0.69
N GLU A 42 0.74 14.71 0.11
CA GLU A 42 1.68 15.61 0.78
C GLU A 42 2.60 14.88 1.76
N ASP A 43 2.08 13.86 2.46
CA ASP A 43 2.86 13.04 3.41
C ASP A 43 3.95 12.21 2.70
N ILE A 44 3.73 11.91 1.41
CA ILE A 44 4.60 11.04 0.59
C ILE A 44 5.60 11.88 -0.21
N GLU A 45 5.23 13.09 -0.61
CA GLU A 45 6.08 14.03 -1.35
C GLU A 45 7.38 14.40 -0.63
N GLU A 46 7.38 14.34 0.70
CA GLU A 46 8.55 14.65 1.52
C GLU A 46 9.59 13.52 1.52
N LEU A 47 9.24 12.33 1.03
CA LEU A 47 10.14 11.18 1.00
C LEU A 47 11.13 11.26 -0.16
N GLU A 48 12.36 10.81 0.11
CA GLU A 48 13.42 10.77 -0.89
C GLU A 48 12.96 9.92 -2.10
N ARG A 49 13.04 10.51 -3.30
CA ARG A 49 12.63 9.90 -4.59
C ARG A 49 11.12 9.79 -4.83
N MET A 50 10.28 10.44 -4.02
CA MET A 50 8.83 10.56 -4.26
C MET A 50 8.47 11.98 -4.71
N GLY A 51 8.39 12.19 -6.03
CA GLY A 51 7.89 13.45 -6.57
C GLY A 51 6.35 13.55 -6.51
N LYS A 52 5.80 14.76 -6.58
CA LYS A 52 4.34 15.06 -6.54
C LYS A 52 3.47 14.12 -7.36
N LYS A 53 3.87 13.88 -8.61
CA LYS A 53 3.13 12.98 -9.52
C LYS A 53 3.16 11.53 -9.05
N SER A 54 4.28 11.06 -8.51
CA SER A 54 4.40 9.70 -7.98
C SER A 54 3.58 9.51 -6.71
N ALA A 55 3.61 10.49 -5.81
CA ALA A 55 2.79 10.50 -4.60
C ALA A 55 1.29 10.47 -4.94
N ALA A 56 0.82 11.35 -5.84
CA ALA A 56 -0.56 11.36 -6.30
C ALA A 56 -0.98 10.03 -6.96
N ASN A 57 -0.12 9.45 -7.79
CA ASN A 57 -0.38 8.16 -8.42
C ASN A 57 -0.50 7.03 -7.40
N LEU A 58 0.35 7.03 -6.38
CA LEU A 58 0.33 6.00 -5.33
C LEU A 58 -0.93 6.10 -4.47
N VAL A 59 -1.33 7.31 -4.08
CA VAL A 59 -2.60 7.52 -3.35
C VAL A 59 -3.80 7.10 -4.20
N ALA A 60 -3.79 7.39 -5.50
CA ALA A 60 -4.83 6.93 -6.42
C ALA A 60 -4.86 5.39 -6.55
N ALA A 61 -3.70 4.73 -6.58
CA ALA A 61 -3.62 3.26 -6.58
C ALA A 61 -4.15 2.65 -5.28
N ILE A 62 -3.83 3.27 -4.12
CA ILE A 62 -4.37 2.87 -2.83
C ILE A 62 -5.89 3.03 -2.82
N ASP A 63 -6.44 4.14 -3.31
CA ASP A 63 -7.89 4.36 -3.36
C ASP A 63 -8.59 3.35 -4.29
N LYS A 64 -8.02 3.10 -5.48
CA LYS A 64 -8.48 2.06 -6.42
C LYS A 64 -8.52 0.68 -5.77
N SER A 65 -7.58 0.36 -4.89
CA SER A 65 -7.54 -0.94 -4.21
C SER A 65 -8.80 -1.22 -3.37
N LYS A 66 -9.53 -0.18 -2.93
CA LYS A 66 -10.76 -0.35 -2.15
C LYS A 66 -11.88 -1.07 -2.92
N SER A 67 -11.82 -1.08 -4.25
CA SER A 67 -12.79 -1.79 -5.09
C SER A 67 -12.39 -3.22 -5.42
N GLN A 68 -11.28 -3.72 -4.87
CA GLN A 68 -10.86 -5.10 -5.10
C GLN A 68 -11.88 -6.09 -4.51
N PRO A 69 -12.07 -7.26 -5.15
CA PRO A 69 -12.97 -8.29 -4.63
C PRO A 69 -12.60 -8.74 -3.21
N LEU A 70 -13.59 -9.22 -2.45
CA LEU A 70 -13.39 -9.67 -1.07
C LEU A 70 -12.32 -10.78 -0.95
N GLU A 71 -12.24 -11.67 -1.93
CA GLU A 71 -11.22 -12.75 -1.98
C GLU A 71 -9.78 -12.20 -1.98
N HIS A 72 -9.52 -11.10 -2.68
CA HIS A 72 -8.22 -10.42 -2.69
C HIS A 72 -7.91 -9.77 -1.34
N LEU A 73 -8.91 -9.18 -0.69
CA LEU A 73 -8.78 -8.64 0.66
C LEU A 73 -8.41 -9.76 1.65
N LEU A 74 -9.16 -10.86 1.64
CA LEU A 74 -8.91 -12.01 2.52
C LEU A 74 -7.50 -12.57 2.31
N PHE A 75 -7.06 -12.70 1.06
CA PHE A 75 -5.70 -13.10 0.73
C PHE A 75 -4.67 -12.10 1.25
N GLY A 76 -4.87 -10.80 1.03
CA GLY A 76 -3.96 -9.73 1.44
C GLY A 76 -3.78 -9.62 2.95
N LEU A 77 -4.78 -9.99 3.74
CA LEU A 77 -4.70 -10.03 5.20
C LEU A 77 -3.72 -11.10 5.72
N GLY A 78 -3.35 -12.08 4.88
CA GLY A 78 -2.39 -13.12 5.23
C GLY A 78 -2.87 -14.01 6.37
N ILE A 79 -4.17 -14.32 6.38
CA ILE A 79 -4.78 -15.23 7.36
C ILE A 79 -4.20 -16.63 7.14
N ARG A 80 -3.71 -17.24 8.21
CA ARG A 80 -3.10 -18.58 8.13
C ARG A 80 -4.11 -19.56 7.53
N PHE A 81 -3.68 -20.29 6.49
CA PHE A 81 -4.50 -21.25 5.73
C PHE A 81 -5.63 -20.65 4.86
N VAL A 82 -5.62 -19.33 4.59
CA VAL A 82 -6.57 -18.68 3.69
C VAL A 82 -5.81 -17.95 2.60
N GLY A 83 -5.89 -18.46 1.36
CA GLY A 83 -5.11 -17.98 0.23
C GLY A 83 -4.58 -19.10 -0.65
N ALA A 84 -3.79 -18.73 -1.67
CA ALA A 84 -2.98 -19.68 -2.44
C ALA A 84 -1.92 -20.37 -1.57
#